data_AF-A0A661J4I1-F1
#
_entry.id   AF-A0A661J4I1-F1
#
_cell.length_a   1.000
_cell.length_b   1.000
_cell.length_c   1.000
_cell.angle_alpha   90.00
_cell.angle_beta   90.00
_cell.angle_gamma   90.00
#
_symmetry.space_group_name_H-M   'P 1'
#
loop_
_entity.id
_entity.type
_entity.pdbx_description
1 polymer ?
#
loop_
_entity_poly.entity_id
_entity_poly.type
_entity_poly.pdbx_seq_one_letter_code
_entity_poly.pdbx_strand_id
1 'polypeptide(L)'
;MKLRKYLPFIPAIIIVITLLWYGLFKIKYLHPNLLREKLKWLSPLSLEVIFFLFIILLIICFPSIIRIFKKVSKKSLILLASLILLGTFVTSFITPRTNRIYYDEHIYMNIGQNIAFIHKAGMCNEGENLYGVYRCYRLEYNKQPNGWPYILSIVYRLFGVKDLWG
;
A
#
# COMPACT_ATOMS: atom_id res chain seq x y z
N MET A 1 -6.27 31.47 -26.51
CA MET A 1 -7.68 31.38 -26.04
C MET A 1 -8.03 30.11 -25.22
N LYS A 2 -7.06 29.41 -24.59
CA LYS A 2 -7.33 28.20 -23.75
C LYS A 2 -7.23 28.44 -22.23
N LEU A 3 -6.58 29.53 -21.78
CA LEU A 3 -6.39 29.81 -20.34
C LEU A 3 -7.67 30.22 -19.60
N ARG A 4 -8.60 30.90 -20.29
CA ARG A 4 -9.85 31.42 -19.67
C ARG A 4 -10.77 30.31 -19.13
N LYS A 5 -10.62 29.08 -19.63
CA LYS A 5 -11.36 27.88 -19.17
C LYS A 5 -10.91 27.40 -17.78
N TYR A 6 -9.68 27.71 -17.38
CA TYR A 6 -9.11 27.28 -16.09
C TYR A 6 -9.14 28.36 -15.01
N LEU A 7 -9.48 29.61 -15.38
CA LEU A 7 -9.61 30.75 -14.49
C LEU A 7 -10.48 30.49 -13.23
N PRO A 8 -11.63 29.79 -13.29
CA PRO A 8 -12.43 29.54 -12.09
C PRO A 8 -11.80 28.53 -11.11
N PHE A 9 -10.79 27.76 -11.55
CA PHE A 9 -10.10 26.78 -10.69
C PHE A 9 -8.87 27.38 -9.99
N ILE A 10 -8.40 28.57 -10.41
CA ILE A 10 -7.22 29.22 -9.82
C ILE A 10 -7.37 29.45 -8.31
N PRO A 11 -8.51 29.95 -7.78
CA PRO A 11 -8.68 30.12 -6.34
C PRO A 11 -8.63 28.80 -5.58
N ALA A 12 -9.24 27.74 -6.12
CA ALA A 12 -9.21 26.41 -5.52
C ALA A 12 -7.78 25.84 -5.49
N ILE A 13 -7.01 26.01 -6.56
CA ILE A 13 -5.61 25.60 -6.64
C ILE A 13 -4.76 26.36 -5.62
N ILE A 14 -4.93 27.68 -5.50
CA ILE A 14 -4.20 28.49 -4.51
C ILE A 14 -4.54 28.07 -3.08
N ILE A 15 -5.81 27.78 -2.79
CA ILE A 15 -6.25 27.29 -1.47
C ILE A 15 -5.59 25.94 -1.17
N VAL A 16 -5.62 24.99 -2.12
CA VAL A 16 -4.97 23.68 -1.95
C VAL A 16 -3.48 23.83 -1.72
N ILE A 17 -2.78 24.65 -2.50
CA ILE A 17 -1.35 24.91 -2.33
C ILE A 17 -1.07 25.54 -0.96
N THR A 18 -1.87 26.50 -0.53
CA THR A 18 -1.70 27.19 0.77
C THR A 18 -1.92 26.23 1.93
N LEU A 19 -2.94 25.37 1.85
CA LEU A 19 -3.22 24.34 2.85
C LEU A 19 -2.09 23.29 2.91
N LEU A 20 -1.57 22.87 1.74
CA LEU A 20 -0.41 21.98 1.66
C LEU A 20 0.82 22.64 2.30
N TRP A 21 1.08 23.91 1.98
CA TRP A 21 2.23 24.65 2.51
C TRP A 21 2.14 24.86 4.03
N TYR A 22 0.96 25.23 4.54
CA TYR A 22 0.69 25.35 5.97
C TYR A 22 0.85 24.00 6.70
N GLY A 23 0.37 22.91 6.09
CA GLY A 23 0.56 21.55 6.60
C GLY A 23 2.05 21.19 6.70
N LEU A 24 2.82 21.43 5.63
CA LEU A 24 4.27 21.20 5.60
C LEU A 24 5.01 22.06 6.62
N PHE A 25 4.62 23.33 6.78
CA PHE A 25 5.19 24.23 7.77
C PHE A 25 4.97 23.70 9.19
N LYS A 26 3.74 23.28 9.54
CA LYS A 26 3.45 22.68 10.86
C LYS A 26 4.24 21.40 11.12
N ILE A 27 4.48 20.58 10.10
CA ILE A 27 5.26 19.34 10.23
C ILE A 27 6.72 19.64 10.58
N LYS A 28 7.31 20.71 10.03
CA LYS A 28 8.71 21.09 10.30
C LYS A 28 8.98 21.39 11.78
N TYR A 29 7.99 21.92 12.50
CA TYR A 29 8.11 22.27 13.93
C TYR A 29 7.57 21.17 14.86
N LEU A 30 7.15 20.03 14.33
CA LEU A 30 6.62 18.94 15.15
C LEU A 30 7.77 18.14 15.78
N HIS A 31 7.67 17.84 17.07
CA HIS A 31 8.65 16.98 17.74
C HIS A 31 8.75 15.61 17.03
N PRO A 32 9.97 15.09 16.73
CA PRO A 32 10.13 13.88 15.90
C PRO A 32 9.36 12.66 16.39
N ASN A 33 9.27 12.46 17.71
CA ASN A 33 8.52 11.33 18.28
C ASN A 33 7.01 11.48 18.03
N LEU A 34 6.46 12.69 18.17
CA LEU A 34 5.05 12.94 17.90
C LEU A 34 4.73 12.74 16.41
N LEU A 35 5.64 13.14 15.53
CA LEU A 35 5.50 12.91 14.09
C LEU A 35 5.47 11.41 13.78
N ARG A 36 6.41 10.63 14.33
CA ARG A 36 6.45 9.17 14.16
C ARG A 36 5.17 8.51 14.64
N GLU A 37 4.66 8.87 15.81
CA GLU A 37 3.38 8.32 16.31
C GLU A 37 2.20 8.64 15.40
N LYS A 38 2.13 9.86 14.87
CA LYS A 38 1.09 10.24 13.91
C LYS A 38 1.23 9.50 12.58
N LEU A 39 2.46 9.33 12.07
CA LEU A 39 2.72 8.66 10.80
C LEU A 39 2.32 7.18 10.82
N LYS A 40 2.42 6.50 11.97
CA LYS A 40 1.95 5.11 12.12
C LYS A 40 0.48 4.95 11.71
N TRP A 41 -0.37 5.95 11.99
CA TRP A 41 -1.79 5.93 11.62
C TRP A 41 -2.07 6.60 10.28
N LEU A 42 -1.43 7.74 10.02
CA LEU A 42 -1.68 8.52 8.81
C LEU A 42 -1.22 7.79 7.55
N SER A 43 -0.13 7.03 7.62
CA SER A 43 0.39 6.30 6.47
C SER A 43 -0.55 5.21 5.95
N PRO A 44 -1.09 4.28 6.77
CA PRO A 44 -2.04 3.30 6.25
C PRO A 44 -3.36 3.95 5.83
N LEU A 45 -3.81 4.98 6.54
CA LEU A 45 -5.03 5.72 6.16
C LEU A 45 -4.90 6.40 4.80
N SER A 46 -3.77 7.07 4.54
CA SER A 46 -3.54 7.71 3.24
C SER A 46 -3.45 6.69 2.12
N LEU A 47 -2.83 5.54 2.37
CA LEU A 47 -2.77 4.43 1.42
C LEU A 47 -4.16 3.83 1.15
N GLU A 48 -5.03 3.73 2.16
CA GLU A 48 -6.42 3.31 2.00
C GLU A 48 -7.20 4.26 1.06
N VAL A 49 -7.08 5.57 1.30
CA VAL A 49 -7.71 6.58 0.43
C VAL A 49 -7.16 6.49 -1.00
N ILE A 50 -5.83 6.40 -1.16
CA ILE A 50 -5.19 6.27 -2.48
C ILE A 50 -5.65 4.99 -3.19
N PHE A 51 -5.75 3.87 -2.45
CA PHE A 51 -6.20 2.60 -2.99
C PHE A 51 -7.63 2.69 -3.52
N PHE A 52 -8.57 3.23 -2.75
CA PHE A 52 -9.95 3.43 -3.22
C PHE A 52 -10.03 4.38 -4.41
N LEU A 53 -9.30 5.49 -4.39
CA LEU A 53 -9.24 6.40 -5.53
C LEU A 53 -8.68 5.71 -6.78
N PHE A 54 -7.66 4.86 -6.62
CA PHE A 54 -7.10 4.08 -7.70
C PHE A 54 -8.11 3.08 -8.27
N ILE A 55 -8.88 2.39 -7.42
CA ILE A 55 -9.96 1.48 -7.87
C ILE A 55 -11.04 2.24 -8.64
N ILE A 56 -11.49 3.40 -8.13
CA ILE A 56 -12.46 4.26 -8.83
C ILE A 56 -11.92 4.68 -10.18
N LEU A 57 -10.66 5.15 -10.24
CA LEU A 57 -10.02 5.55 -11.49
C LEU A 57 -9.92 4.37 -12.47
N LEU A 58 -9.56 3.19 -11.98
CA LEU A 58 -9.47 1.97 -12.79
C LEU A 58 -10.84 1.62 -13.40
N ILE A 59 -11.93 1.71 -12.63
CA ILE A 59 -13.29 1.46 -13.10
C ILE A 59 -13.69 2.48 -14.19
N ILE A 60 -13.44 3.77 -13.96
CA ILE A 60 -13.73 4.84 -14.94
C ILE A 60 -12.93 4.62 -16.23
N CYS A 61 -11.66 4.27 -16.12
CA CYS A 61 -10.77 4.05 -17.26
C CYS A 61 -10.92 2.67 -17.90
N PHE A 62 -11.67 1.75 -17.28
CA PHE A 62 -11.77 0.35 -17.70
C PHE A 62 -12.20 0.17 -19.17
N PRO A 63 -13.20 0.91 -19.71
CA PRO A 63 -13.58 0.78 -21.11
C PRO A 63 -12.45 1.18 -22.08
N SER A 64 -11.66 2.18 -21.72
CA SER A 64 -10.50 2.63 -22.50
C SER A 64 -9.39 1.60 -22.49
N ILE A 65 -9.13 1.00 -21.32
CA ILE A 65 -8.16 -0.10 -21.18
C ILE A 65 -8.56 -1.28 -22.05
N ILE A 66 -9.82 -1.74 -21.98
CA ILE A 66 -10.32 -2.83 -22.84
C ILE A 66 -10.15 -2.50 -24.32
N ARG A 67 -10.41 -1.25 -24.73
CA ARG A 67 -10.26 -0.83 -26.13
C ARG A 67 -8.80 -0.95 -26.62
N ILE A 68 -7.83 -0.72 -25.74
CA ILE A 68 -6.40 -0.94 -26.05
C ILE A 68 -6.14 -2.44 -26.26
N PHE A 69 -6.60 -3.29 -25.32
CA PHE A 69 -6.41 -4.74 -25.42
C PHE A 69 -7.11 -5.36 -26.65
N LYS A 70 -8.25 -4.81 -27.09
CA LYS A 70 -8.93 -5.25 -28.33
C LYS A 70 -8.11 -5.03 -29.60
N LYS A 71 -7.13 -4.11 -29.59
CA LYS A 71 -6.23 -3.87 -30.73
C LYS A 71 -5.04 -4.83 -30.75
N VAL A 72 -4.80 -5.56 -29.66
CA VAL A 72 -3.68 -6.48 -29.54
C VAL A 72 -4.06 -7.82 -30.17
N SER A 73 -3.14 -8.42 -30.94
CA SER A 73 -3.39 -9.72 -31.57
C SER A 73 -3.64 -10.81 -30.51
N LYS A 74 -4.52 -11.78 -30.82
CA LYS A 74 -4.78 -12.93 -29.94
C LYS A 74 -3.49 -13.68 -29.59
N LYS A 75 -2.57 -13.83 -30.56
CA LYS A 75 -1.27 -14.48 -30.36
C LYS A 75 -0.44 -13.76 -29.29
N SER A 76 -0.36 -12.42 -29.36
CA SER A 76 0.37 -11.61 -28.38
C SER A 76 -0.27 -11.67 -26.99
N LEU A 77 -1.61 -11.69 -26.91
CA LEU A 77 -2.31 -11.84 -25.63
C LEU A 77 -2.06 -13.20 -24.99
N ILE A 78 -2.10 -14.28 -25.79
CA ILE A 78 -1.76 -15.63 -25.31
C ILE A 78 -0.31 -15.65 -24.81
N LEU A 79 0.63 -15.12 -25.58
CA LEU A 79 2.04 -15.06 -25.17
C LEU A 79 2.22 -14.29 -23.86
N LEU A 80 1.58 -13.13 -23.72
CA LEU A 80 1.62 -12.34 -22.49
C LEU A 80 1.05 -13.11 -21.30
N ALA A 81 -0.10 -13.77 -21.49
CA ALA A 81 -0.70 -14.60 -20.45
C ALA A 81 0.23 -15.77 -20.06
N SER A 82 0.84 -16.43 -21.04
CA SER A 82 1.83 -17.50 -20.81
C SER A 82 3.04 -17.00 -20.03
N LEU A 83 3.55 -15.80 -20.31
CA LEU A 83 4.66 -15.19 -19.56
C LEU A 83 4.28 -14.91 -18.10
N ILE A 84 3.07 -14.39 -17.86
CA ILE A 84 2.56 -14.14 -16.50
C ILE A 84 2.40 -15.46 -15.73
N LEU A 85 1.85 -16.49 -16.37
CA LEU A 85 1.67 -17.81 -15.77
C LEU A 85 3.01 -18.48 -15.48
N LEU A 86 3.96 -18.40 -16.41
CA LEU A 86 5.31 -18.94 -16.21
C LEU A 86 6.02 -18.22 -15.06
N GLY A 87 5.96 -16.89 -15.02
CA GLY A 87 6.54 -16.10 -13.94
C GLY A 87 5.97 -16.51 -12.58
N THR A 88 4.64 -16.60 -12.47
CA THR A 88 3.95 -17.07 -11.26
C THR A 88 4.35 -18.49 -10.88
N PHE A 89 4.48 -19.39 -11.86
CA PHE A 89 4.88 -20.78 -11.62
C PHE A 89 6.30 -20.85 -11.05
N VAL A 90 7.25 -20.17 -11.68
CA VAL A 90 8.65 -20.14 -11.22
C VAL A 90 8.72 -19.57 -9.81
N THR A 91 8.08 -18.43 -9.54
CA THR A 91 8.15 -17.79 -8.22
C THR A 91 7.45 -18.58 -7.11
N SER A 92 6.38 -19.31 -7.43
CA SER A 92 5.59 -20.04 -6.43
C SER A 92 6.10 -21.46 -6.15
N PHE A 93 6.68 -22.14 -7.14
CA PHE A 93 7.03 -23.57 -7.04
C PHE A 93 8.53 -23.86 -7.14
N ILE A 94 9.31 -23.02 -7.81
CA ILE A 94 10.75 -23.28 -8.01
C ILE A 94 11.60 -22.56 -6.95
N THR A 95 11.21 -21.34 -6.56
CA THR A 95 11.94 -20.57 -5.55
C THR A 95 11.99 -21.33 -4.21
N PRO A 96 13.18 -21.43 -3.57
CA PRO A 96 13.32 -22.09 -2.27
C PRO A 96 12.39 -21.49 -1.21
N ARG A 97 11.59 -22.34 -0.56
CA ARG A 97 10.68 -21.95 0.53
C ARG A 97 11.38 -22.07 1.88
N THR A 98 12.40 -21.24 2.08
CA THR A 98 13.09 -21.13 3.37
C THR A 98 12.36 -20.18 4.31
N ASN A 99 12.60 -20.29 5.62
CA ASN A 99 12.00 -19.38 6.62
C ASN A 99 12.31 -17.89 6.40
N ARG A 100 13.36 -17.56 5.63
CA ARG A 100 13.73 -16.18 5.31
C ARG A 100 14.45 -16.13 3.98
N ILE A 101 13.90 -15.42 2.98
CA ILE A 101 14.59 -15.19 1.72
C ILE A 101 15.38 -13.87 1.81
N TYR A 102 14.76 -12.83 2.38
CA TYR A 102 15.40 -11.52 2.58
C TYR A 102 15.36 -11.06 4.04
N TYR A 103 16.32 -10.19 4.40
CA TYR A 103 16.41 -9.67 5.77
C TYR A 103 15.11 -8.94 6.18
N ASP A 104 14.62 -8.02 5.35
CA ASP A 104 13.47 -7.15 5.67
C ASP A 104 12.09 -7.79 5.43
N GLU A 105 12.03 -9.03 4.91
CA GLU A 105 10.76 -9.68 4.55
C GLU A 105 9.82 -9.80 5.75
N HIS A 106 10.33 -10.33 6.86
CA HIS A 106 9.59 -10.45 8.13
C HIS A 106 9.15 -9.10 8.68
N ILE A 107 9.95 -8.06 8.49
CA ILE A 107 9.62 -6.71 8.93
C ILE A 107 8.40 -6.20 8.15
N TYR A 108 8.41 -6.34 6.82
CA TYR A 108 7.27 -5.90 6.00
C TYR A 108 6.02 -6.76 6.23
N MET A 109 6.17 -8.07 6.42
CA MET A 109 5.07 -8.95 6.78
C MET A 109 4.47 -8.54 8.13
N ASN A 110 5.30 -8.29 9.14
CA ASN A 110 4.84 -7.84 10.46
C ASN A 110 4.15 -6.46 10.41
N ILE A 111 4.70 -5.50 9.66
CA ILE A 111 4.03 -4.21 9.44
C ILE A 111 2.69 -4.41 8.76
N GLY A 112 2.60 -5.28 7.74
CA GLY A 112 1.34 -5.60 7.07
C GLY A 112 0.31 -6.22 8.01
N GLN A 113 0.72 -7.11 8.91
CA GLN A 113 -0.12 -7.67 9.97
C GLN A 113 -0.62 -6.57 10.91
N ASN A 114 0.26 -5.67 11.36
CA ASN A 114 -0.11 -4.55 12.22
C ASN A 114 -1.13 -3.62 11.55
N ILE A 115 -0.98 -3.34 10.26
CA ILE A 115 -1.96 -2.56 9.50
C ILE A 115 -3.31 -3.31 9.42
N ALA A 116 -3.29 -4.63 9.23
CA ALA A 116 -4.51 -5.43 9.11
C ALA A 116 -5.29 -5.53 10.43
N PHE A 117 -4.61 -5.75 11.56
CA PHE A 117 -5.27 -6.07 12.83
C PHE A 117 -5.40 -4.88 13.79
N ILE A 118 -4.47 -3.92 13.78
CA ILE A 118 -4.48 -2.77 14.70
C ILE A 118 -4.44 -1.42 13.96
N HIS A 119 -4.56 -1.42 12.63
CA HIS A 119 -4.61 -0.23 11.77
C HIS A 119 -3.43 0.73 11.91
N LYS A 120 -2.26 0.22 12.32
CA LYS A 120 -1.02 0.99 12.48
C LYS A 120 0.11 0.40 11.65
N ALA A 121 0.84 1.27 10.95
CA ALA A 121 2.07 0.92 10.25
C ALA A 121 3.28 1.11 11.16
N GLY A 122 3.81 0.01 11.68
CA GLY A 122 5.04 -0.05 12.45
C GLY A 122 5.48 -1.50 12.63
N MET A 123 6.74 -1.70 13.01
CA MET A 123 7.27 -3.01 13.38
C MET A 123 6.94 -3.29 14.84
N CYS A 124 6.38 -4.45 15.14
CA CYS A 124 6.09 -4.89 16.49
C CYS A 124 7.28 -5.67 17.04
N ASN A 125 7.95 -5.12 18.05
CA ASN A 125 9.07 -5.80 18.72
C ASN A 125 8.61 -6.67 19.89
N GLU A 126 7.46 -6.33 20.48
CA GLU A 126 6.88 -7.04 21.62
C GLU A 126 5.36 -7.09 21.41
N GLY A 127 4.81 -8.29 21.24
CA GLY A 127 3.40 -8.50 20.98
C GLY A 127 2.98 -9.93 21.30
N GLU A 128 1.67 -10.13 21.37
CA GLU A 128 1.05 -11.41 21.65
C GLU A 128 -0.16 -11.63 20.75
N ASN A 129 -0.53 -12.90 20.55
CA ASN A 129 -1.79 -13.28 19.97
C ASN A 129 -2.48 -14.28 20.91
N LEU A 130 -3.32 -13.75 21.80
CA LEU A 130 -4.05 -14.56 22.78
C LEU A 130 -5.50 -14.71 22.33
N TYR A 131 -5.96 -15.95 22.21
CA TYR A 131 -7.35 -16.28 21.83
C TYR A 131 -7.81 -15.61 20.52
N GLY A 132 -6.90 -15.48 19.55
CA GLY A 132 -7.18 -14.83 18.26
C GLY A 132 -7.17 -13.31 18.30
N VAL A 133 -6.83 -12.70 19.44
CA VAL A 133 -6.67 -11.25 19.59
C VAL A 133 -5.21 -10.88 19.52
N TYR A 134 -4.83 -10.26 18.41
CA TYR A 134 -3.48 -9.75 18.20
C TYR A 134 -3.28 -8.39 18.90
N ARG A 135 -2.21 -8.28 19.69
CA ARG A 135 -1.81 -7.06 20.40
C ARG A 135 -0.32 -6.79 20.21
N CYS A 136 0.02 -5.53 20.02
CA CYS A 136 1.40 -5.07 19.99
C CYS A 136 1.66 -4.06 21.11
N TYR A 137 2.59 -4.39 22.01
CA TYR A 137 2.99 -3.55 23.14
C TYR A 137 4.06 -2.54 22.75
N ARG A 138 5.01 -2.96 21.92
CA ARG A 138 6.11 -2.12 21.46
C ARG A 138 6.12 -1.99 19.95
N LEU A 139 5.40 -0.98 19.46
CA LEU A 139 5.30 -0.66 18.05
C LEU A 139 6.29 0.44 17.67
N GLU A 140 7.28 0.11 16.84
CA GLU A 140 8.29 1.04 16.36
C GLU A 140 8.01 1.51 14.93
N TYR A 141 8.17 2.81 14.68
CA TYR A 141 7.97 3.36 13.34
C TYR A 141 9.10 2.92 12.41
N ASN A 142 8.75 2.27 11.31
CA ASN A 142 9.70 1.86 10.28
C ASN A 142 9.92 3.01 9.28
N LYS A 143 11.18 3.25 8.87
CA LYS A 143 11.50 4.39 7.99
C LYS A 143 11.09 4.15 6.53
N GLN A 144 11.00 2.90 6.11
CA GLN A 144 10.71 2.52 4.73
C GLN A 144 9.23 2.81 4.36
N PRO A 145 8.93 3.06 3.08
CA PRO A 145 7.57 3.31 2.62
C PRO A 145 6.63 2.12 2.89
N ASN A 146 5.41 2.41 3.32
CA ASN A 146 4.42 1.38 3.69
C ASN A 146 3.60 0.84 2.53
N GLY A 147 3.95 1.13 1.27
CA GLY A 147 3.17 0.68 0.10
C GLY A 147 3.06 -0.84 0.00
N TRP A 148 4.19 -1.55 0.10
CA TRP A 148 4.21 -3.01 0.09
C TRP A 148 3.53 -3.62 1.35
N PRO A 149 3.87 -3.20 2.59
CA PRO A 149 3.13 -3.63 3.78
C PRO A 149 1.62 -3.40 3.72
N TYR A 150 1.18 -2.31 3.10
CA TYR A 150 -0.25 -2.03 2.93
C TYR A 150 -0.92 -3.03 1.98
N ILE A 151 -0.29 -3.40 0.86
CA ILE A 151 -0.78 -4.46 -0.02
C ILE A 151 -0.88 -5.78 0.74
N LEU A 152 0.16 -6.15 1.50
CA LEU A 152 0.11 -7.34 2.37
C LEU A 152 -1.04 -7.27 3.36
N SER A 153 -1.32 -6.09 3.94
CA SER A 153 -2.43 -5.91 4.87
C SER A 153 -3.79 -6.19 4.22
N ILE A 154 -3.99 -5.86 2.94
CA ILE A 154 -5.21 -6.20 2.20
C ILE A 154 -5.31 -7.72 2.07
N VAL A 155 -4.22 -8.38 1.66
CA VAL A 155 -4.17 -9.85 1.55
C VAL A 155 -4.52 -10.50 2.89
N TYR A 156 -3.94 -10.03 3.99
CA TYR A 156 -4.22 -10.55 5.33
C TYR A 156 -5.66 -10.30 5.79
N ARG A 157 -6.26 -9.16 5.46
CA ARG A 157 -7.68 -8.90 5.75
C ARG A 157 -8.61 -9.82 4.96
N LEU A 158 -8.24 -10.19 3.73
CA LEU A 158 -9.07 -11.03 2.85
C LEU A 158 -8.91 -12.53 3.13
N PHE A 159 -7.70 -12.99 3.43
CA PHE A 159 -7.38 -14.42 3.51
C PHE A 159 -6.91 -14.88 4.90
N GLY A 160 -6.76 -13.94 5.83
CA GLY A 160 -6.15 -14.18 7.13
C GLY A 160 -4.63 -14.31 7.04
N VAL A 161 -4.02 -14.55 8.21
CA VAL A 161 -2.61 -14.86 8.36
C VAL A 161 -2.50 -16.29 8.84
N LYS A 162 -1.70 -17.10 8.16
CA LYS A 162 -1.42 -18.49 8.55
C LYS A 162 0.06 -18.75 8.41
N ASP A 163 0.69 -19.23 9.47
CA ASP A 163 1.97 -19.91 9.33
C ASP A 163 1.69 -21.36 8.97
N LEU A 164 2.21 -21.80 7.82
CA LEU A 164 2.09 -23.20 7.36
C LEU A 164 3.08 -24.14 8.07
N TRP A 165 3.88 -23.61 9.00
CA TRP A 165 4.94 -24.32 9.72
C TRP A 165 4.71 -24.30 11.23
N GLY A 166 3.48 -24.66 11.63
CA GLY A 166 3.16 -25.09 13.00
C GLY A 166 3.20 -26.61 13.08
#